data_AF-A0A935P267-F1
#
_entry.id   AF-A0A935P267-F1
#
_cell.length_a   1.000
_cell.length_b   1.000
_cell.length_c   1.000
_cell.angle_alpha   90.00
_cell.angle_beta   90.00
_cell.angle_gamma   90.00
#
_symmetry.space_group_name_H-M   'P 1'
#
loop_
_entity.id
_entity.type
_entity.pdbx_description
1 polymer ?
#
loop_
_entity_poly.entity_id
_entity_poly.type
_entity_poly.pdbx_seq_one_letter_code
_entity_poly.pdbx_strand_id
1 'polypeptide(L)'
;MRLMLLGDAHITQSGRATPAFLRVVAEVARMHPDAVVMLGDLTSGDPADGVPLPKVQSWWTAMKEALAPLRAAGIPVLPIPGNHDQYTAVHRQAYEEAWSQLAQQVAPLRLSGRPAHAYSCRIGDAHLCLASMVDQKRQRRGGALPARGSGGGDHSLAAGVWPRAGAIGDDPCRDELSQAPGGAAGARGRERLLLRP
;
A
#
# COMPACT_ATOMS: atom_id res chain seq x y z
N MET A 1 15.39 -11.84 -1.52
CA MET A 1 14.12 -11.14 -1.80
C MET A 1 14.37 -9.98 -2.75
N ARG A 2 13.54 -9.81 -3.78
CA ARG A 2 13.53 -8.71 -4.73
C ARG A 2 12.12 -8.14 -4.81
N LEU A 3 11.97 -6.88 -4.43
CA LEU A 3 10.73 -6.13 -4.58
C LEU A 3 10.93 -5.09 -5.66
N MET A 4 9.90 -4.86 -6.47
CA MET A 4 9.87 -3.75 -7.42
C MET A 4 8.78 -2.78 -7.02
N LEU A 5 9.08 -1.49 -7.07
CA LEU A 5 8.14 -0.43 -6.73
C LEU A 5 7.86 0.35 -8.01
N LEU A 6 6.59 0.44 -8.38
CA LEU A 6 6.12 1.19 -9.54
C LEU A 6 5.04 2.17 -9.09
N GLY A 7 4.90 3.30 -9.76
CA GLY A 7 3.88 4.31 -9.49
C GLY A 7 3.64 5.15 -10.74
N ASP A 8 2.70 6.08 -10.65
CA ASP A 8 2.50 7.12 -11.68
C ASP A 8 2.31 6.52 -13.10
N ALA A 9 1.63 5.37 -13.15
CA ALA A 9 1.40 4.65 -14.40
C ALA A 9 0.46 5.42 -15.33
N HIS A 10 -0.47 6.17 -14.74
CA HIS A 10 -1.41 7.06 -15.42
C HIS A 10 -2.06 6.41 -16.65
N ILE A 11 -2.93 5.42 -16.42
CA ILE A 11 -3.87 5.00 -17.46
C ILE A 11 -4.63 6.23 -17.94
N THR A 12 -4.41 6.54 -19.22
CA THR A 12 -4.94 7.76 -19.84
C THR A 12 -6.45 7.80 -19.74
N GLN A 13 -7.03 9.00 -19.81
CA GLN A 13 -8.49 9.17 -19.84
C GLN A 13 -9.17 8.39 -20.98
N SER A 14 -8.44 8.03 -22.04
CA SER A 14 -8.90 7.14 -23.11
C SER A 14 -9.04 5.67 -22.71
N GLY A 15 -8.62 5.28 -21.50
CA GLY A 15 -8.61 3.90 -21.02
C GLY A 15 -7.45 3.09 -21.62
N ARG A 16 -6.27 3.70 -21.79
CA ARG A 16 -5.10 3.04 -22.37
C ARG A 16 -3.86 3.29 -21.52
N ALA A 17 -3.09 2.23 -21.32
CA ALA A 17 -1.73 2.31 -20.79
C ALA A 17 -0.79 2.97 -21.82
N THR A 18 0.22 3.67 -21.33
CA THR A 18 1.25 4.23 -22.21
C THR A 18 2.19 3.12 -22.71
N PRO A 19 2.76 3.23 -23.92
CA PRO A 19 3.75 2.26 -24.39
C PRO A 19 4.98 2.16 -23.48
N ALA A 20 5.34 3.26 -22.80
CA ALA A 20 6.44 3.27 -21.83
C ALA A 20 6.14 2.39 -20.62
N PHE A 21 4.94 2.54 -20.03
CA PHE A 21 4.52 1.72 -18.90
C PHE A 21 4.47 0.23 -19.27
N LEU A 22 3.91 -0.10 -20.45
CA LEU A 22 3.86 -1.49 -20.92
C LEU A 22 5.26 -2.11 -21.06
N ARG A 23 6.26 -1.35 -21.54
CA ARG A 23 7.66 -1.82 -21.59
C ARG A 23 8.24 -2.04 -20.19
N VAL A 24 8.00 -1.13 -19.25
CA VAL A 24 8.45 -1.29 -17.86
C VAL A 24 7.86 -2.55 -17.25
N VAL A 25 6.55 -2.78 -17.42
CA VAL A 25 5.90 -3.99 -16.90
C VAL A 25 6.49 -5.26 -17.51
N ALA A 26 6.75 -5.28 -18.82
CA ALA A 26 7.38 -6.42 -19.49
C ALA A 26 8.79 -6.71 -18.95
N GLU A 27 9.61 -5.68 -18.75
CA GLU A 27 10.95 -5.85 -18.18
C GLU A 27 10.91 -6.30 -16.72
N VAL A 28 10.00 -5.75 -15.92
CA VAL A 28 9.79 -6.20 -14.53
C VAL A 28 9.36 -7.66 -14.48
N ALA A 29 8.48 -8.10 -15.39
CA ALA A 29 8.08 -9.50 -15.48
C ALA A 29 9.28 -10.42 -15.80
N ARG A 30 10.15 -10.01 -16.73
CA ARG A 30 11.38 -10.76 -17.07
C ARG A 30 12.36 -10.85 -15.89
N MET A 31 12.39 -9.84 -15.03
CA MET A 31 13.22 -9.81 -13.83
C MET A 31 12.73 -10.71 -12.70
N HIS A 32 11.48 -11.19 -12.78
CA HIS A 32 10.86 -12.13 -11.85
C HIS A 32 11.03 -11.78 -10.36
N PRO A 33 10.68 -10.54 -9.92
CA PRO A 33 10.70 -10.20 -8.50
C PRO A 33 9.73 -11.05 -7.68
N ASP A 34 9.92 -11.08 -6.36
CA ASP A 34 9.04 -11.79 -5.43
C ASP A 34 7.67 -11.11 -5.28
N ALA A 35 7.61 -9.79 -5.48
CA ALA A 35 6.37 -9.01 -5.60
C ALA A 35 6.63 -7.65 -6.25
N VAL A 36 5.55 -7.03 -6.73
CA VAL A 36 5.51 -5.65 -7.20
C VAL A 36 4.58 -4.84 -6.30
N VAL A 37 5.04 -3.69 -5.82
CA VAL A 37 4.22 -2.72 -5.09
C VAL A 37 3.86 -1.57 -6.04
N MET A 38 2.56 -1.30 -6.19
CA MET A 38 2.06 -0.17 -6.98
C MET A 38 1.74 0.98 -6.03
N LEU A 39 2.51 2.07 -6.10
CA LEU A 39 2.53 3.21 -5.16
C LEU A 39 1.45 4.27 -5.42
N GLY A 40 0.44 3.96 -6.23
CA GLY A 40 -0.64 4.88 -6.57
C GLY A 40 -0.45 5.64 -7.88
N ASP A 41 -1.40 6.52 -8.16
CA ASP A 41 -1.54 7.29 -9.40
C ASP A 41 -1.51 6.39 -10.64
N LEU A 42 -2.30 5.31 -10.52
CA LEU A 42 -2.43 4.27 -11.51
C LEU A 42 -3.34 4.70 -12.66
N THR A 43 -4.29 5.58 -12.37
CA THR A 43 -5.20 6.20 -13.34
C THR A 43 -4.88 7.68 -13.53
N SER A 44 -5.54 8.33 -14.49
CA SER A 44 -5.44 9.77 -14.75
C SER A 44 -6.69 10.54 -14.29
N GLY A 45 -7.29 10.15 -13.16
CA GLY A 45 -8.45 10.87 -12.62
C GLY A 45 -8.09 12.29 -12.16
N ASP A 46 -9.01 13.23 -12.29
CA ASP A 46 -8.85 14.64 -11.91
C ASP A 46 -9.93 15.06 -10.89
N PRO A 47 -9.67 16.02 -9.98
CA PRO A 47 -10.70 16.54 -9.06
C PRO A 47 -11.91 17.16 -9.77
N ALA A 48 -11.76 17.66 -11.00
CA ALA A 48 -12.83 18.23 -11.80
C ALA A 48 -13.58 17.19 -12.66
N ASP A 49 -13.22 15.90 -12.58
CA ASP A 49 -13.87 14.86 -13.38
C ASP A 49 -15.35 14.71 -13.02
N GLY A 50 -16.19 14.76 -14.07
CA GLY A 50 -17.62 14.45 -14.03
C GLY A 50 -17.97 13.16 -14.76
N VAL A 51 -16.99 12.27 -14.99
CA VAL A 51 -17.20 11.04 -15.77
C VAL A 51 -18.00 9.99 -15.00
N PRO A 52 -18.85 9.20 -15.68
CA PRO A 52 -19.66 8.19 -15.02
C PRO A 52 -18.82 6.97 -14.61
N LEU A 53 -19.29 6.21 -13.62
CA LEU A 53 -18.60 5.02 -13.09
C LEU A 53 -18.09 4.03 -14.16
N PRO A 54 -18.87 3.65 -15.20
CA PRO A 54 -18.38 2.74 -16.24
C PRO A 54 -17.13 3.23 -16.97
N LYS A 55 -16.98 4.56 -17.10
CA LYS A 55 -15.79 5.15 -17.70
C LYS A 55 -14.56 4.93 -16.83
N VAL A 56 -14.67 5.18 -15.53
CA VAL A 56 -13.57 4.98 -14.58
C VAL A 56 -13.25 3.49 -14.42
N GLN A 57 -14.26 2.62 -14.41
CA GLN A 57 -14.07 1.16 -14.43
C GLN A 57 -13.25 0.72 -15.65
N SER A 58 -13.47 1.31 -16.83
CA SER A 58 -12.67 1.01 -18.02
C SER A 58 -11.17 1.34 -17.85
N TRP A 59 -10.82 2.35 -17.05
CA TRP A 59 -9.43 2.67 -16.74
C TRP A 59 -8.79 1.55 -15.90
N TRP A 60 -9.52 1.03 -14.92
CA TRP A 60 -9.06 -0.09 -14.10
C TRP A 60 -8.97 -1.41 -14.86
N THR A 61 -9.87 -1.66 -15.82
CA THR A 61 -9.74 -2.78 -16.75
C THR A 61 -8.44 -2.66 -17.54
N ALA A 62 -8.17 -1.51 -18.15
CA ALA A 62 -6.93 -1.27 -18.88
C ALA A 62 -5.68 -1.38 -18.00
N MET A 63 -5.75 -0.99 -16.73
CA MET A 63 -4.66 -1.19 -15.78
C MET A 63 -4.39 -2.67 -15.51
N LYS A 64 -5.44 -3.46 -15.27
CA LYS A 64 -5.33 -4.92 -15.04
C LYS A 64 -4.82 -5.68 -16.26
N GLU A 65 -5.17 -5.21 -17.45
CA GLU A 65 -4.64 -5.72 -18.72
C GLU A 65 -3.16 -5.37 -18.87
N ALA A 66 -2.77 -4.12 -18.59
CA ALA A 66 -1.38 -3.70 -18.62
C ALA A 66 -0.50 -4.50 -17.66
N LEU A 67 -1.03 -4.88 -16.49
CA LEU A 67 -0.36 -5.70 -15.48
C LEU A 67 -0.45 -7.22 -15.74
N ALA A 68 -1.14 -7.66 -16.80
CA ALA A 68 -1.31 -9.08 -17.10
C ALA A 68 0.01 -9.88 -17.22
N PRO A 69 1.12 -9.32 -17.76
CA PRO A 69 2.40 -10.04 -17.80
C PRO A 69 2.93 -10.43 -16.41
N LEU A 70 2.74 -9.60 -15.38
CA LEU A 70 3.15 -9.91 -14.01
C LEU A 70 2.32 -11.06 -13.44
N ARG A 71 1.01 -11.01 -13.65
CA ARG A 71 0.08 -12.07 -13.21
C ARG A 71 0.37 -13.39 -13.91
N ALA A 72 0.66 -13.36 -15.21
CA ALA A 72 1.03 -14.55 -15.98
C ALA A 72 2.35 -15.18 -15.49
N ALA A 73 3.28 -14.36 -15.00
CA ALA A 73 4.51 -14.81 -14.36
C ALA A 73 4.33 -15.23 -12.88
N GLY A 74 3.10 -15.20 -12.34
CA GLY A 74 2.84 -15.54 -10.94
C GLY A 74 3.38 -14.54 -9.93
N ILE A 75 3.68 -13.31 -10.37
CA ILE A 75 4.23 -12.25 -9.50
C ILE A 75 3.06 -11.51 -8.82
N PRO A 76 2.99 -11.51 -7.48
CA PRO A 76 1.97 -10.75 -6.75
C PRO A 76 2.10 -9.25 -6.97
N VAL A 77 0.96 -8.57 -7.14
CA VAL A 77 0.88 -7.10 -7.26
C VAL A 77 0.13 -6.54 -6.06
N LEU A 78 0.79 -5.67 -5.30
CA LEU A 78 0.30 -5.07 -4.05
C LEU A 78 0.02 -3.57 -4.30
N PRO A 79 -1.23 -3.17 -4.56
CA PRO A 79 -1.57 -1.78 -4.84
C PRO A 79 -1.84 -0.97 -3.57
N ILE A 80 -1.55 0.32 -3.64
CA ILE A 80 -2.05 1.36 -2.74
C ILE A 80 -2.59 2.50 -3.64
N PRO A 81 -3.66 3.21 -3.28
CA PRO A 81 -4.20 4.27 -4.12
C PRO A 81 -3.41 5.56 -3.95
N GLY A 82 -3.20 6.25 -5.06
CA GLY A 82 -2.76 7.66 -5.10
C GLY A 82 -3.94 8.62 -5.21
N ASN A 83 -3.67 9.92 -5.29
CA ASN A 83 -4.71 10.94 -5.38
C ASN A 83 -5.51 10.84 -6.68
N HIS A 84 -4.86 10.54 -7.81
CA HIS A 84 -5.55 10.38 -9.09
C HIS A 84 -6.54 9.22 -9.08
N ASP A 85 -6.31 8.23 -8.23
CA ASP A 85 -7.17 7.06 -8.08
C ASP A 85 -8.40 7.31 -7.21
N GLN A 86 -8.47 8.46 -6.51
CA GLN A 86 -9.43 8.67 -5.42
C GLN A 86 -10.01 10.09 -5.29
N TYR A 87 -9.72 11.01 -6.22
CA TYR A 87 -10.24 12.38 -6.16
C TYR A 87 -11.77 12.46 -5.94
N THR A 88 -12.54 11.75 -6.77
CA THR A 88 -14.01 11.78 -6.72
C THR A 88 -14.58 10.54 -6.01
N ALA A 89 -15.87 10.58 -5.64
CA ALA A 89 -16.55 9.40 -5.11
C ALA A 89 -16.57 8.23 -6.11
N VAL A 90 -16.71 8.55 -7.40
CA VAL A 90 -16.67 7.59 -8.49
C VAL A 90 -15.29 6.94 -8.60
N HIS A 91 -14.20 7.71 -8.46
CA HIS A 91 -12.83 7.18 -8.47
C HIS A 91 -12.59 6.19 -7.33
N ARG A 92 -12.99 6.57 -6.10
CA ARG A 92 -12.89 5.71 -4.92
C ARG A 92 -13.66 4.40 -5.10
N GLN A 93 -14.92 4.48 -5.53
CA GLN A 93 -15.74 3.30 -5.77
C GLN A 93 -15.09 2.36 -6.80
N ALA A 94 -14.63 2.91 -7.94
CA ALA A 94 -14.02 2.10 -8.98
C ALA A 94 -12.70 1.45 -8.52
N TYR A 95 -11.89 2.13 -7.69
CA TYR A 95 -10.70 1.56 -7.08
C TYR A 95 -11.02 0.37 -6.17
N GLU A 96 -12.01 0.53 -5.28
CA GLU A 96 -12.46 -0.54 -4.38
C GLU A 96 -12.97 -1.75 -5.15
N GLU A 97 -13.78 -1.54 -6.19
CA GLU A 97 -14.27 -2.60 -7.06
C GLU A 97 -13.13 -3.32 -7.79
N ALA A 98 -12.17 -2.56 -8.32
CA ALA A 98 -11.01 -3.10 -9.02
C ALA A 98 -10.18 -4.04 -8.15
N TRP A 99 -10.04 -3.76 -6.86
CA TRP A 99 -9.19 -4.53 -5.94
C TRP A 99 -9.97 -5.33 -4.89
N SER A 100 -11.29 -5.50 -5.09
CA SER A 100 -12.18 -6.25 -4.20
C SER A 100 -11.77 -7.70 -3.94
N GLN A 101 -10.99 -8.31 -4.84
CA GLN A 101 -10.48 -9.68 -4.73
C GLN A 101 -8.96 -9.73 -4.53
N LEU A 102 -8.35 -8.65 -4.00
CA LEU A 102 -6.89 -8.54 -3.90
C LEU A 102 -6.29 -9.70 -3.10
N ALA A 103 -6.88 -10.08 -1.97
CA ALA A 103 -6.38 -11.17 -1.13
C ALA A 103 -6.31 -12.52 -1.88
N GLN A 104 -7.29 -12.82 -2.74
CA GLN A 104 -7.27 -14.00 -3.59
C GLN A 104 -6.22 -13.87 -4.70
N GLN A 105 -6.06 -12.68 -5.28
CA GLN A 105 -5.16 -12.42 -6.40
C GLN A 105 -3.67 -12.50 -6.02
N VAL A 106 -3.31 -12.24 -4.76
CA VAL A 106 -1.92 -12.25 -4.29
C VAL A 106 -1.56 -13.49 -3.48
N ALA A 107 -2.43 -14.50 -3.44
CA ALA A 107 -2.14 -15.76 -2.78
C ALA A 107 -0.81 -16.38 -3.31
N PRO A 108 0.04 -16.95 -2.45
CA PRO A 108 -0.22 -17.33 -1.06
C PRO A 108 0.03 -16.20 -0.04
N LEU A 109 0.34 -14.97 -0.45
CA LEU A 109 0.53 -13.87 0.50
C LEU A 109 -0.73 -13.66 1.34
N ARG A 110 -0.55 -13.53 2.65
CA ARG A 110 -1.61 -13.20 3.60
C ARG A 110 -1.58 -11.70 3.85
N LEU A 111 -2.73 -11.07 3.67
CA LEU A 111 -2.92 -9.65 3.92
C LEU A 111 -3.65 -9.45 5.25
N SER A 112 -3.18 -8.51 6.05
CA SER A 112 -3.82 -8.08 7.31
C SER A 112 -4.20 -6.60 7.21
N GLY A 113 -5.27 -6.18 7.89
CA GLY A 113 -5.76 -4.79 7.86
C GLY A 113 -6.91 -4.58 6.87
N ARG A 114 -6.88 -3.45 6.13
CA ARG A 114 -7.90 -3.04 5.15
C ARG A 114 -7.30 -2.90 3.74
N PRO A 115 -7.04 -4.02 3.03
CA PRO A 115 -6.64 -3.96 1.63
C PRO A 115 -7.76 -3.33 0.77
N ALA A 116 -7.47 -2.53 -0.25
CA ALA A 116 -6.14 -2.11 -0.71
C ALA A 116 -5.69 -0.74 -0.16
N HIS A 117 -6.18 -0.29 1.00
CA HIS A 117 -5.98 1.09 1.50
C HIS A 117 -4.96 1.21 2.64
N ALA A 118 -4.94 0.26 3.56
CA ALA A 118 -4.04 0.25 4.71
C ALA A 118 -3.87 -1.19 5.19
N TYR A 119 -2.81 -1.86 4.77
CA TYR A 119 -2.65 -3.28 5.00
C TYR A 119 -1.18 -3.68 5.08
N SER A 120 -0.92 -4.86 5.61
CA SER A 120 0.42 -5.42 5.66
C SER A 120 0.47 -6.85 5.19
N CYS A 121 1.66 -7.31 4.80
CA CYS A 121 1.92 -8.70 4.48
C CYS A 121 3.39 -9.06 4.76
N ARG A 122 3.67 -10.36 4.87
CA ARG A 122 5.05 -10.87 4.94
C ARG A 122 5.48 -11.43 3.61
N ILE A 123 6.71 -11.13 3.20
CA ILE A 123 7.37 -11.69 2.01
C ILE A 123 8.76 -12.15 2.45
N GLY A 124 8.98 -13.46 2.51
CA GLY A 124 10.18 -14.01 3.14
C GLY A 124 10.30 -13.59 4.61
N ASP A 125 11.42 -12.95 4.95
CA ASP A 125 11.72 -12.41 6.28
C ASP A 125 11.22 -10.97 6.49
N ALA A 126 10.83 -10.27 5.42
CA ALA A 126 10.36 -8.89 5.49
C ALA A 126 8.87 -8.80 5.82
N HIS A 127 8.51 -7.78 6.61
CA HIS A 127 7.13 -7.35 6.86
C HIS A 127 6.92 -5.99 6.19
N LEU A 128 5.98 -5.93 5.25
CA LEU A 128 5.65 -4.72 4.52
C LEU A 128 4.35 -4.15 5.09
N CYS A 129 4.35 -2.87 5.49
CA CYS A 129 3.14 -2.10 5.80
C CYS A 129 2.91 -1.10 4.64
N LEU A 130 1.74 -1.15 4.02
CA LEU A 130 1.30 -0.25 2.95
C LEU A 130 0.15 0.63 3.47
N ALA A 131 0.30 1.94 3.37
CA ALA A 131 -0.69 2.89 3.87
C ALA A 131 -0.96 4.00 2.84
N SER A 132 -2.23 4.20 2.51
CA SER A 132 -2.66 5.31 1.67
C SER A 132 -2.60 6.62 2.45
N MET A 133 -1.95 7.63 1.86
CA MET A 133 -1.82 8.96 2.43
C MET A 133 -2.90 9.94 1.94
N VAL A 134 -3.73 9.52 0.98
CA VAL A 134 -4.67 10.39 0.25
C VAL A 134 -5.78 10.92 1.17
N ASP A 135 -6.12 10.18 2.23
CA ASP A 135 -7.21 10.54 3.15
C ASP A 135 -6.77 11.37 4.38
N GLN A 136 -5.48 11.72 4.50
CA GLN A 136 -4.96 12.42 5.68
C GLN A 136 -5.41 13.88 5.81
N LYS A 137 -6.10 14.44 4.81
CA LYS A 137 -6.68 15.79 4.91
C LYS A 137 -8.00 15.85 5.72
N ARG A 138 -8.54 14.73 6.22
CA ARG A 138 -9.88 14.73 6.84
C ARG A 138 -9.98 14.96 8.35
N GLN A 139 -8.88 15.05 9.10
CA GLN A 139 -8.96 15.48 10.51
C GLN A 139 -7.79 16.36 10.91
N ARG A 140 -7.72 17.57 10.36
CA ARG A 140 -7.37 18.69 11.26
C ARG A 140 -8.59 18.89 12.14
N ARG A 141 -8.68 18.16 13.27
CA ARG A 141 -9.62 18.53 14.33
C ARG A 141 -9.38 20.01 14.58
N GLY A 142 -10.37 20.84 14.27
CA GLY A 142 -10.40 22.27 14.56
C GLY A 142 -10.49 22.52 16.06
N GLY A 143 -9.59 21.93 16.85
CA GLY A 143 -9.26 22.42 18.16
C GLY A 143 -8.57 23.75 17.93
N ALA A 144 -9.34 24.83 17.94
CA ALA A 144 -8.81 26.15 18.19
C ALA A 144 -7.84 26.02 19.38
N LEU A 145 -6.56 26.27 19.14
CA LEU A 145 -5.63 26.52 20.23
C LEU A 145 -6.26 27.63 21.07
N PRO A 146 -6.50 27.43 22.37
CA PRO A 146 -7.02 28.51 23.21
C PRO A 146 -6.09 29.70 23.06
N ALA A 147 -6.67 30.86 22.77
CA ALA A 147 -5.95 32.10 22.63
C ALA A 147 -5.02 32.26 23.85
N ARG A 148 -3.70 32.31 23.61
CA ARG A 148 -2.74 32.63 24.67
C ARG A 148 -3.11 34.01 25.19
N GLY A 149 -3.59 34.05 26.42
CA GLY A 149 -3.74 35.30 27.16
C GLY A 149 -2.39 36.03 27.17
N SER A 150 -2.44 37.30 26.83
CA SER A 150 -1.32 38.23 26.89
C SER A 150 -0.92 38.45 28.35
N GLY A 151 -0.07 37.58 28.88
CA GLY A 151 0.67 37.79 30.12
C GLY A 151 2.15 37.90 29.78
N GLY A 152 2.72 39.11 29.92
CA GLY A 152 4.14 39.35 29.74
C GLY A 152 4.98 38.73 30.87
N GLY A 153 6.24 38.40 30.55
CA GLY A 153 7.25 38.06 31.55
C GLY A 153 8.16 36.90 31.13
N ASP A 154 9.41 37.25 30.87
CA ASP A 154 10.64 36.45 30.92
C ASP A 154 10.97 35.37 29.88
N HIS A 155 12.11 35.63 29.24
CA HIS A 155 12.84 34.76 28.35
C HIS A 155 13.56 33.65 29.15
N SER A 156 13.11 32.41 28.97
CA SER A 156 13.94 31.22 29.21
C SER A 156 13.66 30.19 28.13
N LEU A 157 14.69 29.89 27.33
CA LEU A 157 14.67 28.85 26.31
C LEU A 157 14.71 27.47 26.97
N ALA A 158 13.53 26.89 27.22
CA ALA A 158 13.40 25.48 27.58
C ALA A 158 13.19 24.64 26.31
N ALA A 159 14.02 23.61 26.16
CA ALA A 159 13.91 22.59 25.14
C ALA A 159 12.49 21.97 25.15
N GLY A 160 11.80 22.07 24.01
CA GLY A 160 10.47 21.52 23.83
C GLY A 160 10.50 19.99 23.89
N VAL A 161 10.10 19.45 25.03
CA VAL A 161 9.65 18.06 25.15
C VAL A 161 8.38 17.94 24.32
N TRP A 162 8.45 17.13 23.26
CA TRP A 162 7.29 16.77 22.45
C TRP A 162 6.27 16.08 23.36
N PRO A 163 4.99 16.49 23.38
CA PRO A 163 3.96 15.74 24.08
C PRO A 163 3.89 14.34 23.45
N ARG A 164 3.95 13.30 24.30
CA ARG A 164 3.62 11.93 23.89
C ARG A 164 2.28 11.98 23.16
N ALA A 165 2.28 11.57 21.89
CA ALA A 165 1.08 11.39 21.11
C ALA A 165 0.12 10.50 21.91
N GLY A 166 -0.95 11.11 22.42
CA GLY A 166 -2.10 10.39 22.94
C GLY A 166 -2.71 9.57 21.81
N ALA A 167 -3.00 8.32 22.12
CA ALA A 167 -3.69 7.30 21.32
C ALA A 167 -4.44 7.85 20.10
N ILE A 168 -3.78 7.78 18.94
CA ILE A 168 -4.47 7.65 17.66
C ILE A 168 -4.85 6.17 17.60
N GLY A 169 -6.15 5.90 17.50
CA GLY A 169 -6.72 4.56 17.54
C GLY A 169 -6.09 3.62 16.52
N ASP A 170 -5.88 2.39 16.98
CA ASP A 170 -5.64 1.15 16.23
C ASP A 170 -4.67 1.31 15.05
N ASP A 171 -3.38 1.37 15.38
CA ASP A 171 -2.31 1.08 14.42
C ASP A 171 -2.42 -0.41 14.02
N PRO A 172 -2.85 -0.71 12.78
CA PRO A 172 -3.02 -2.10 12.36
C PRO A 172 -1.69 -2.86 12.32
N CYS A 173 -0.54 -2.18 12.31
CA CYS A 173 0.77 -2.82 12.40
C CYS A 173 1.20 -3.08 13.87
N ARG A 174 0.52 -2.50 14.87
CA ARG A 174 0.92 -2.63 16.29
C ARG A 174 0.35 -3.89 16.97
N ASP A 175 -0.87 -4.30 16.60
CA ASP A 175 -1.52 -5.46 17.24
C ASP A 175 -0.89 -6.79 16.80
N GLU A 176 -0.49 -6.95 15.53
CA GLU A 176 0.16 -8.20 15.06
C GLU A 176 1.59 -8.38 15.60
N LEU A 177 2.34 -7.31 15.85
CA LEU A 177 3.70 -7.40 16.39
C LEU A 177 3.72 -7.85 17.87
N SER A 178 2.60 -7.75 18.58
CA SER A 178 2.48 -8.17 19.97
C SER A 178 2.17 -9.66 20.17
N GLN A 179 1.87 -10.40 19.09
CA GLN A 179 1.47 -11.83 19.16
C GLN A 179 2.53 -12.80 18.60
N ALA A 180 3.77 -12.37 18.35
CA ALA A 180 4.83 -13.29 17.97
C ALA A 180 5.14 -14.26 19.13
N PRO A 181 5.02 -15.59 18.96
CA PRO A 181 5.35 -16.54 20.01
C PRO A 181 6.85 -16.47 20.30
N GLY A 182 7.20 -16.20 21.56
CA GLY A 182 8.56 -16.29 22.07
C GLY A 182 9.11 -17.69 21.83
N GLY A 183 9.96 -17.82 20.81
CA GLY A 183 10.62 -19.07 20.46
C GLY A 183 11.57 -19.49 21.57
N ALA A 184 11.18 -20.52 22.32
CA ALA A 184 12.08 -21.27 23.17
C ALA A 184 13.09 -22.02 22.30
N ALA A 185 14.37 -21.74 22.50
CA ALA A 185 15.48 -22.52 21.96
C ALA A 185 15.46 -23.93 22.56
N GLY A 186 15.37 -24.95 21.71
CA GLY A 186 15.44 -26.37 22.10
C GLY A 186 16.33 -27.14 21.12
N ALA A 187 17.47 -27.59 21.63
CA ALA A 187 18.57 -28.16 20.87
C ALA A 187 18.42 -29.66 20.55
N ARG A 188 19.20 -30.09 19.53
CA ARG A 188 19.81 -31.42 19.29
C ARG A 188 18.94 -32.56 18.72
N GLY A 189 19.38 -33.02 17.55
CA GLY A 189 19.18 -34.38 17.04
C GLY A 189 20.02 -34.61 15.79
N ARG A 190 21.24 -35.14 15.96
CA ARG A 190 22.08 -35.64 14.87
C ARG A 190 21.56 -37.00 14.44
N GLU A 191 21.23 -37.19 13.17
CA GLU A 191 21.20 -38.53 12.57
C GLU A 191 22.08 -38.57 11.32
N ARG A 192 23.06 -39.47 11.40
CA ARG A 192 23.89 -39.94 10.29
C ARG A 192 23.02 -40.82 9.41
N LEU A 193 22.92 -40.54 8.12
CA LEU A 193 22.57 -41.57 7.15
C LEU A 193 23.84 -42.08 6.47
N LEU A 194 24.10 -43.36 6.71
CA LEU A 194 25.18 -44.16 6.15
C LEU A 194 24.93 -44.45 4.67
N LEU A 195 26.02 -44.38 3.91
CA LEU A 195 26.18 -44.92 2.56
C LEU A 195 25.97 -46.44 2.52
N ARG A 196 25.37 -46.94 1.43
CA ARG A 196 25.86 -48.02 0.52
C ARG A 196 24.71 -48.79 -0.15
N PRO A 197 24.97 -49.53 -1.25
CA PRO A 197 26.08 -49.46 -2.21
C PRO A 197 25.67 -48.83 -3.55
#